data_AF-A0A3D3EU65-F1
#
_entry.id   AF-A0A3D3EU65-F1
#
_cell.length_a   1.000
_cell.length_b   1.000
_cell.length_c   1.000
_cell.angle_alpha   90.00
_cell.angle_beta   90.00
_cell.angle_gamma   90.00
#
_symmetry.space_group_name_H-M   'P 1'
#
loop_
_entity.id
_entity.type
_entity.pdbx_description
1 polymer ?
#
loop_
_entity_poly.entity_id
_entity_poly.type
_entity_poly.pdbx_seq_one_letter_code
_entity_poly.pdbx_strand_id
1 'polypeptide(L)'
;KRGDIIIFLENEEKGNIIDNFIRSVKNRFSSSDEIAAEQERLVKRVIGVAGDEIDIQDGYVYINGERLEESYVNGITLPGNLKLPITVGEGELFVIGDNREVSRDSRDFGPIDVKQVEGKAVFRVYPFNQIGKVE
;
A
#
# COMPACT_ATOMS: atom_id res chain seq x y z
N LYS A 1 -8.31 -0.41 -8.15
CA LYS A 1 -9.50 0.32 -7.63
C LYS A 1 -9.36 0.50 -6.12
N ARG A 2 -10.14 1.38 -5.50
CA ARG A 2 -10.16 1.53 -4.03
C ARG A 2 -10.36 0.16 -3.35
N GLY A 3 -9.67 -0.06 -2.24
CA GLY A 3 -9.68 -1.31 -1.49
C GLY A 3 -8.71 -2.38 -2.01
N ASP A 4 -8.23 -2.30 -3.25
CA ASP A 4 -7.28 -3.29 -3.77
C ASP A 4 -5.97 -3.26 -2.98
N ILE A 5 -5.46 -4.44 -2.63
CA ILE A 5 -4.09 -4.59 -2.13
C ILE A 5 -3.17 -4.78 -3.34
N ILE A 6 -2.15 -3.95 -3.45
CA ILE A 6 -1.22 -3.95 -4.57
C ILE A 6 0.23 -4.12 -4.11
N ILE A 7 1.03 -4.67 -5.00
CA ILE A 7 2.49 -4.77 -4.88
C ILE A 7 3.09 -3.80 -5.89
N PHE A 8 4.03 -2.96 -5.48
CA PHE A 8 4.71 -2.01 -6.37
C PHE A 8 6.16 -1.77 -5.93
N LEU A 9 6.98 -1.26 -6.86
CA LEU A 9 8.34 -0.83 -6.59
C LEU A 9 8.37 0.66 -6.26
N GLU A 10 9.05 1.01 -5.18
CA GLU A 10 9.35 2.41 -4.91
C GLU A 10 10.46 2.85 -5.88
N ASN A 11 10.15 3.82 -6.75
CA ASN A 11 11.08 4.52 -7.67
C ASN A 11 11.57 3.82 -8.97
N GLU A 12 11.03 2.67 -9.42
CA GLU A 12 11.43 2.04 -10.70
C GLU A 12 10.28 1.36 -11.49
N GLU A 13 10.51 1.10 -12.79
CA GLU A 13 9.60 0.38 -13.70
C GLU A 13 9.80 -1.16 -13.71
N LYS A 14 8.75 -1.89 -14.13
CA LYS A 14 8.56 -3.35 -13.95
C LYS A 14 9.65 -4.25 -14.56
N GLY A 15 10.13 -5.24 -13.78
CA GLY A 15 10.99 -6.36 -14.21
C GLY A 15 10.28 -7.72 -14.17
N ASN A 16 11.01 -8.86 -14.09
CA ASN A 16 10.42 -10.20 -13.91
C ASN A 16 10.08 -10.46 -12.41
N ILE A 17 8.78 -10.43 -12.10
CA ILE A 17 8.19 -10.04 -10.79
C ILE A 17 7.97 -11.20 -9.82
N ILE A 18 7.38 -12.30 -10.30
CA ILE A 18 6.70 -13.27 -9.42
C ILE A 18 7.70 -14.12 -8.64
N ASP A 19 8.76 -14.59 -9.30
CA ASP A 19 9.74 -15.48 -8.67
C ASP A 19 10.57 -14.76 -7.59
N ASN A 20 10.88 -13.48 -7.81
CA ASN A 20 11.67 -12.67 -6.90
C ASN A 20 10.85 -12.19 -5.70
N PHE A 21 9.58 -11.85 -5.88
CA PHE A 21 8.69 -11.49 -4.77
C PHE A 21 8.45 -12.66 -3.81
N ILE A 22 8.15 -13.85 -4.34
CA ILE A 22 7.93 -15.04 -3.50
C ILE A 22 9.19 -15.40 -2.72
N ARG A 23 10.38 -15.25 -3.33
CA ARG A 23 11.65 -15.41 -2.64
C ARG A 23 11.84 -14.35 -1.55
N SER A 24 11.56 -13.09 -1.83
CA SER A 24 11.72 -11.99 -0.87
C SER A 24 10.76 -12.12 0.33
N VAL A 25 9.50 -12.49 0.09
CA VAL A 25 8.55 -12.80 1.16
C VAL A 25 9.05 -13.97 2.00
N LYS A 26 9.49 -15.07 1.37
CA LYS A 26 10.07 -16.23 2.07
C LYS A 26 11.31 -15.86 2.89
N ASN A 27 12.17 -14.99 2.37
CA ASN A 27 13.36 -14.51 3.07
C ASN A 27 13.02 -13.59 4.25
N ARG A 28 12.00 -12.72 4.13
CA ARG A 28 11.52 -11.89 5.26
C ARG A 28 10.91 -12.73 6.39
N PHE A 29 10.35 -13.89 6.09
CA PHE A 29 9.85 -14.84 7.09
C PHE A 29 10.94 -15.76 7.68
N SER A 30 12.10 -15.88 7.03
CA SER A 30 13.24 -16.68 7.48
C SER A 30 14.36 -15.75 7.97
N SER A 31 14.33 -15.41 9.24
CA SER A 31 15.27 -14.49 9.89
C SER A 31 16.75 -14.93 9.77
N SER A 32 17.52 -14.33 8.85
CA SER A 32 18.96 -13.98 9.00
C SER A 32 19.61 -13.53 7.68
N ASP A 33 20.20 -12.32 7.71
CA ASP A 33 21.38 -11.79 6.98
C ASP A 33 21.48 -11.76 5.44
N GLU A 34 21.59 -10.51 4.93
CA GLU A 34 22.52 -9.94 3.92
C GLU A 34 21.80 -8.90 3.03
N ILE A 35 22.08 -7.62 3.27
CA ILE A 35 21.53 -6.50 2.48
C ILE A 35 22.38 -6.34 1.22
N ALA A 36 22.06 -7.10 0.17
CA ALA A 36 22.11 -6.52 -1.16
C ALA A 36 21.00 -5.45 -1.21
N ALA A 37 21.28 -4.29 -1.82
CA ALA A 37 20.28 -3.25 -2.08
C ALA A 37 19.22 -3.80 -3.06
N GLU A 38 18.33 -4.66 -2.56
CA GLU A 38 17.19 -5.18 -3.28
C GLU A 38 16.13 -4.07 -3.30
N GLN A 39 15.64 -3.78 -4.50
CA GLN A 39 14.54 -2.84 -4.73
C GLN A 39 13.42 -3.08 -3.72
N GLU A 40 13.02 -2.04 -2.97
CA GLU A 40 12.05 -2.22 -1.90
C GLU A 40 10.63 -2.35 -2.47
N ARG A 41 10.18 -3.60 -2.61
CA ARG A 41 8.78 -3.90 -2.94
C ARG A 41 7.89 -3.59 -1.76
N LEU A 42 6.85 -2.79 -2.00
CA LEU A 42 5.86 -2.40 -1.01
C LEU A 42 4.53 -3.08 -1.29
N VAL A 43 3.86 -3.53 -0.21
CA VAL A 43 2.49 -4.02 -0.25
C VAL A 43 1.61 -3.01 0.49
N LYS A 44 0.69 -2.39 -0.22
CA LYS A 44 -0.20 -1.35 0.33
C LYS A 44 -1.61 -1.48 -0.23
N ARG A 45 -2.57 -0.85 0.45
CA ARG A 45 -3.95 -0.77 -0.02
C ARG A 45 -4.17 0.53 -0.77
N VAL A 46 -4.85 0.45 -1.91
CA VAL A 46 -5.33 1.62 -2.66
C VAL A 46 -6.47 2.27 -1.89
N ILE A 47 -6.24 3.48 -1.41
CA ILE A 47 -7.24 4.30 -0.72
C ILE A 47 -7.93 5.24 -1.71
N GLY A 48 -7.14 5.99 -2.48
CA GLY A 48 -7.64 6.94 -3.48
C GLY A 48 -7.24 6.56 -4.90
N VAL A 49 -8.12 6.88 -5.85
CA VAL A 49 -7.87 6.83 -7.30
C VAL A 49 -8.03 8.22 -7.91
N ALA A 50 -7.65 8.39 -9.17
CA ALA A 50 -7.78 9.65 -9.91
C ALA A 50 -9.09 10.40 -9.63
N GLY A 51 -8.98 11.68 -9.28
CA GLY A 51 -10.09 12.57 -8.95
C GLY A 51 -10.51 12.56 -7.48
N ASP A 52 -10.04 11.60 -6.67
CA ASP A 52 -10.36 11.56 -5.24
C ASP A 52 -9.62 12.63 -4.46
N GLU A 53 -10.32 13.34 -3.60
CA GLU A 53 -9.73 14.16 -2.55
C GLU A 53 -9.54 13.31 -1.29
N ILE A 54 -8.30 13.17 -0.83
CA ILE A 54 -7.92 12.42 0.36
C ILE A 54 -7.57 13.39 1.47
N ASP A 55 -8.16 13.16 2.65
CA ASP A 55 -7.83 13.90 3.86
C ASP A 55 -7.68 12.95 5.06
N ILE A 56 -6.96 13.40 6.09
CA ILE A 56 -6.78 12.65 7.34
C ILE A 56 -7.06 13.60 8.50
N GLN A 57 -8.13 13.31 9.24
CA GLN A 57 -8.57 14.11 10.37
C GLN A 57 -8.84 13.20 11.57
N ASP A 58 -8.37 13.60 12.75
CA ASP A 58 -8.62 12.91 14.03
C ASP A 58 -8.34 11.39 14.02
N GLY A 59 -7.34 10.95 13.25
CA GLY A 59 -6.97 9.53 13.14
C GLY A 59 -7.73 8.74 12.07
N TYR A 60 -8.61 9.39 11.31
CA TYR A 60 -9.45 8.75 10.29
C TYR A 60 -9.17 9.28 8.89
N VAL A 61 -9.30 8.39 7.91
CA VAL A 61 -9.20 8.73 6.48
C VAL A 61 -10.55 9.21 5.97
N TYR A 62 -10.55 10.27 5.18
CA TYR A 62 -11.71 10.80 4.48
C TYR A 62 -11.44 10.77 2.97
N ILE A 63 -12.45 10.37 2.20
CA ILE A 63 -12.44 10.41 0.73
C ILE A 63 -13.60 11.28 0.28
N ASN A 64 -13.30 12.37 -0.44
CA ASN A 64 -14.29 13.33 -0.92
C ASN A 64 -15.20 13.87 0.21
N GLY A 65 -14.62 14.09 1.39
CA GLY A 65 -15.31 14.56 2.59
C GLY A 65 -16.07 13.50 3.39
N GLU A 66 -16.15 12.26 2.92
CA GLU A 66 -16.80 11.16 3.63
C GLU A 66 -15.78 10.31 4.37
N ARG A 67 -16.05 10.00 5.65
CA ARG A 67 -15.19 9.12 6.45
C ARG A 67 -15.19 7.72 5.84
N LEU A 68 -13.99 7.18 5.63
CA LEU A 68 -13.82 5.81 5.18
C LEU A 68 -13.95 4.84 6.36
N GLU A 69 -14.82 3.85 6.23
CA GLU A 69 -14.99 2.77 7.21
C GLU A 69 -14.03 1.62 6.89
N GLU A 70 -13.16 1.27 7.84
CA GLU A 70 -11.98 0.44 7.56
C GLU A 70 -11.80 -0.69 8.59
N SER A 71 -12.61 -1.74 8.49
CA SER A 71 -12.52 -2.91 9.38
C SER A 71 -11.22 -3.72 9.26
N TYR A 72 -10.41 -3.44 8.22
CA TYR A 72 -9.13 -4.10 7.95
C TYR A 72 -7.93 -3.41 8.62
N VAL A 73 -8.13 -2.27 9.25
CA VAL A 73 -7.07 -1.42 9.77
C VAL A 73 -6.73 -1.75 11.22
N ASN A 74 -5.43 -1.70 11.53
CA ASN A 74 -4.94 -1.66 12.90
C ASN A 74 -4.34 -0.28 13.19
N GLY A 75 -4.80 0.36 14.27
CA GLY A 75 -4.30 1.66 14.74
C GLY A 75 -5.02 2.87 14.13
N ILE A 76 -4.64 4.06 14.60
CA ILE A 76 -5.14 5.33 14.04
C ILE A 76 -4.28 5.79 12.86
N THR A 77 -4.88 6.54 11.95
CA THR A 77 -4.16 7.11 10.81
C THR A 77 -3.63 8.48 11.17
N LEU A 78 -2.34 8.55 11.44
CA LEU A 78 -1.65 9.82 11.62
C LEU A 78 -1.26 10.42 10.26
N PRO A 79 -1.32 11.75 10.09
CA PRO A 79 -0.77 12.41 8.93
C PRO A 79 0.75 12.20 8.88
N GLY A 80 1.29 12.03 7.67
CA GLY A 80 2.73 11.97 7.43
C GLY A 80 3.29 13.34 7.05
N ASN A 81 4.35 13.35 6.25
CA ASN A 81 4.98 14.58 5.77
C ASN A 81 4.21 15.29 4.64
N LEU A 82 3.27 14.59 4.00
CA LEU A 82 2.46 15.14 2.92
C LEU A 82 1.41 16.11 3.45
N LYS A 83 1.28 17.27 2.81
CA LYS A 83 0.21 18.23 3.09
C LYS A 83 -1.12 17.69 2.55
N LEU A 84 -2.11 17.60 3.43
CA LEU A 84 -3.49 17.21 3.12
C LEU A 84 -4.45 18.40 3.32
N PRO A 85 -5.63 18.42 2.67
CA PRO A 85 -6.12 17.43 1.70
C PRO A 85 -5.33 17.44 0.39
N ILE A 86 -5.38 16.33 -0.35
CA ILE A 86 -4.76 16.20 -1.67
C ILE A 86 -5.74 15.55 -2.65
N THR A 87 -5.80 16.07 -3.89
CA THR A 87 -6.51 15.41 -4.98
C THR A 87 -5.55 14.47 -5.72
N VAL A 88 -5.95 13.21 -5.89
CA VAL A 88 -5.17 12.21 -6.63
C VAL A 88 -5.24 12.52 -8.13
N GLY A 89 -4.08 12.61 -8.79
CA GLY A 89 -3.98 12.91 -10.21
C GLY A 89 -4.43 11.76 -11.11
N GLU A 90 -4.62 12.09 -12.39
CA GLU A 90 -4.88 11.09 -13.42
C GLU A 90 -3.68 10.13 -13.56
N GLY A 91 -3.97 8.82 -13.58
CA GLY A 91 -2.93 7.79 -13.64
C GLY A 91 -2.19 7.56 -12.31
N GLU A 92 -2.61 8.18 -11.22
CA GLU A 92 -2.02 8.01 -9.89
C GLU A 92 -2.93 7.22 -8.93
N LEU A 93 -2.33 6.71 -7.85
CA LEU A 93 -3.01 6.05 -6.75
C LEU A 93 -2.49 6.60 -5.42
N PHE A 94 -3.39 6.85 -4.47
CA PHE A 94 -3.03 7.12 -3.08
C PHE A 94 -3.09 5.82 -2.28
N VAL A 95 -1.98 5.40 -1.68
CA VAL A 95 -1.87 4.10 -1.02
C VAL A 95 -1.50 4.24 0.45
N ILE A 96 -2.13 3.45 1.32
CA ILE A 96 -1.82 3.40 2.76
C ILE A 96 -1.67 1.94 3.18
N GLY A 97 -0.76 1.65 4.10
CA GLY A 97 -0.65 0.32 4.70
C GLY A 97 -1.74 0.08 5.75
N ASP A 98 -2.20 -1.17 5.87
CA ASP A 98 -3.24 -1.55 6.84
C ASP A 98 -2.75 -1.43 8.31
N ASN A 99 -1.42 -1.47 8.54
CA ASN A 99 -0.81 -1.17 9.84
C ASN A 99 -0.39 0.31 9.88
N ARG A 100 -1.32 1.17 10.30
CA ARG A 100 -1.27 2.62 10.02
C ARG A 100 -0.12 3.34 10.69
N GLU A 101 0.19 2.97 11.91
CA GLU A 101 1.14 3.72 12.75
C GLU A 101 2.60 3.51 12.33
N VAL A 102 2.89 2.40 11.63
CA VAL A 102 4.27 2.01 11.28
C VAL A 102 4.49 1.91 9.77
N SER A 103 3.46 2.16 8.96
CA SER A 103 3.56 2.07 7.51
C SER A 103 4.11 3.35 6.92
N ARG A 104 5.29 3.27 6.29
CA ARG A 104 5.75 4.26 5.30
C ARG A 104 4.95 4.07 4.01
N ASP A 105 4.16 5.07 3.62
CA ASP A 105 3.23 5.02 2.48
C ASP A 105 2.96 6.41 1.87
N SER A 106 1.87 6.60 1.11
CA SER A 106 1.60 7.86 0.39
C SER A 106 1.50 9.08 1.31
N ARG A 107 1.27 8.88 2.61
CA ARG A 107 1.34 9.96 3.62
C ARG A 107 2.73 10.58 3.72
N ASP A 108 3.77 9.86 3.34
CA ASP A 108 5.17 10.32 3.39
C ASP A 108 5.74 10.61 2.00
N PHE A 109 5.48 9.73 1.03
CA PHE A 109 6.08 9.84 -0.32
C PHE A 109 5.11 10.35 -1.40
N GLY A 110 3.83 10.58 -1.07
CA GLY A 110 2.82 11.05 -2.03
C GLY A 110 2.13 9.94 -2.84
N PRO A 111 1.24 10.30 -3.77
CA PRO A 111 0.65 9.35 -4.72
C PRO A 111 1.71 8.62 -5.56
N ILE A 112 1.39 7.44 -6.06
CA ILE A 112 2.25 6.65 -6.96
C ILE A 112 1.62 6.56 -8.35
N ASP A 113 2.45 6.43 -9.41
CA ASP A 113 1.96 6.17 -10.77
C ASP A 113 1.48 4.71 -10.88
N VAL A 114 0.34 4.48 -11.53
CA VAL A 114 -0.22 3.13 -11.79
C VAL A 114 0.79 2.21 -12.50
N LYS A 115 1.73 2.74 -13.28
CA LYS A 115 2.81 1.99 -13.94
C LYS A 115 3.77 1.34 -12.95
N GLN A 116 3.91 1.88 -11.73
CA GLN A 116 4.71 1.27 -10.67
C GLN A 116 4.06 -0.01 -10.12
N VAL A 117 2.75 -0.20 -10.33
CA VAL A 117 1.99 -1.33 -9.80
C VAL A 117 2.34 -2.63 -10.52
N GLU A 118 3.13 -3.47 -9.87
CA GLU A 118 3.55 -4.78 -10.36
C GLU A 118 2.37 -5.77 -10.43
N GLY A 119 1.45 -5.71 -9.48
CA GLY A 119 0.27 -6.58 -9.47
C GLY A 119 -0.70 -6.31 -8.32
N LYS A 120 -1.86 -6.95 -8.41
CA LYS A 120 -2.88 -6.97 -7.36
C LYS A 120 -2.82 -8.29 -6.58
N ALA A 121 -2.80 -8.21 -5.25
CA ALA A 121 -2.96 -9.38 -4.41
C ALA A 121 -4.43 -9.83 -4.42
N VAL A 122 -4.67 -11.04 -4.94
CA VAL A 122 -6.01 -11.63 -5.07
C VAL A 122 -6.24 -12.84 -4.15
N PHE A 123 -5.18 -13.34 -3.51
CA PHE A 123 -5.23 -14.52 -2.68
C PHE A 123 -4.27 -14.38 -1.48
N ARG A 124 -4.79 -14.61 -0.29
CA ARG A 124 -4.04 -14.64 0.96
C ARG A 124 -3.69 -16.08 1.30
N VAL A 125 -2.41 -16.34 1.54
CA VAL A 125 -1.91 -17.69 1.91
C VAL A 125 -1.46 -17.79 3.37
N TYR A 126 -1.32 -16.66 4.07
CA TYR A 126 -0.87 -16.58 5.46
C TYR A 126 -1.56 -15.42 6.21
N PRO A 127 -1.87 -15.55 7.51
CA PRO A 127 -1.77 -16.75 8.34
C PRO A 127 -2.69 -17.85 7.81
N PHE A 128 -2.31 -19.12 8.01
CA PHE A 128 -2.99 -20.25 7.37
C PHE A 128 -4.48 -20.39 7.74
N ASN A 129 -4.88 -19.82 8.87
CA ASN A 129 -6.28 -19.74 9.31
C ASN A 129 -7.11 -18.66 8.58
N GLN A 130 -6.49 -17.87 7.72
CA GLN A 130 -7.11 -16.80 6.92
C GLN A 130 -6.81 -16.99 5.42
N ILE A 131 -6.50 -18.22 4.99
CA ILE A 131 -6.33 -18.54 3.57
C ILE A 131 -7.64 -18.29 2.83
N GLY A 132 -7.57 -17.55 1.74
CA GLY A 132 -8.75 -17.25 0.93
C GLY A 132 -8.51 -16.13 -0.08
N LYS A 133 -9.55 -15.78 -0.84
CA LYS A 133 -9.51 -14.61 -1.71
C LYS A 133 -9.38 -13.34 -0.87
N VAL A 134 -8.61 -12.38 -1.38
CA VAL A 134 -8.53 -11.03 -0.80
C VAL A 134 -9.65 -10.21 -1.44
N GLU A 135 -10.64 -9.85 -0.62
CA GLU A 135 -11.74 -8.93 -0.98
C GLU A 135 -11.50 -7.53 -0.40
#